data_AF-A0A2G9T8P1-F1
#
_entry.id   AF-A0A2G9T8P1-F1
#
_cell.length_a   1.000
_cell.length_b   1.000
_cell.length_c   1.000
_cell.angle_alpha   90.00
_cell.angle_beta   90.00
_cell.angle_gamma   90.00
#
_symmetry.space_group_name_H-M   'P 1'
#
loop_
_entity.id
_entity.type
_entity.pdbx_description
1 polymer ?
#
loop_
_entity_poly.entity_id
_entity_poly.type
_entity_poly.pdbx_seq_one_letter_code
_entity_poly.pdbx_strand_id
1 'polypeptide(L)'
;MTLTYCYCGCTISLFQDSSKPYDSKKNCWIPDAEEGYVAAEITATKGDQITCVTARGNEVTLKKELVQEMNPPKYEKTEDMSNLTFLNDASVLHNLRSRYSAMLIY
;
A
#
# COMPACT_ATOMS: atom_id res chain seq x y z
N MET A 1 -1.20 -28.19 21.68
CA MET A 1 -1.16 -28.72 20.30
C MET A 1 -2.16 -27.96 19.45
N THR A 2 -2.02 -26.62 19.33
CA THR A 2 -3.08 -25.79 18.71
C THR A 2 -2.59 -24.46 18.10
N LEU A 3 -1.28 -24.23 17.99
CA LEU A 3 -0.76 -22.99 17.36
C LEU A 3 -0.21 -23.23 15.94
N THR A 4 0.08 -24.46 15.55
CA THR A 4 0.73 -24.75 14.25
C THR A 4 -0.21 -24.64 13.05
N TYR A 5 -1.53 -24.76 13.23
CA TYR A 5 -2.49 -24.71 12.12
C TYR A 5 -2.85 -23.29 11.64
N CYS A 6 -2.66 -22.25 12.46
CA CYS A 6 -2.95 -20.87 12.04
C CYS A 6 -1.85 -20.29 11.13
N TYR A 7 -0.59 -20.72 11.32
CA TYR A 7 0.55 -20.26 10.52
C TYR A 7 0.54 -20.81 9.09
N CYS A 8 0.00 -22.01 8.85
CA CYS A 8 -0.04 -22.59 7.50
C CYS A 8 -0.95 -21.80 6.55
N GLY A 9 -2.04 -21.19 7.05
CA GLY A 9 -2.88 -20.29 6.26
C GLY A 9 -2.27 -18.90 6.05
N CYS A 10 -1.60 -18.37 7.09
CA CYS A 10 -0.95 -17.06 7.04
C CYS A 10 0.22 -17.02 6.04
N THR A 11 1.03 -18.08 5.96
CA THR A 11 2.16 -18.17 5.01
C THR A 11 1.71 -18.22 3.55
N ILE A 12 0.57 -18.87 3.25
CA ILE A 12 -0.01 -18.89 1.91
C ILE A 12 -0.48 -17.48 1.51
N SER A 13 -1.15 -16.75 2.42
CA SER A 13 -1.58 -15.37 2.15
C SER A 13 -0.42 -14.39 1.94
N LEU A 14 0.67 -14.52 2.71
CA LEU A 14 1.87 -13.69 2.56
C LEU A 14 2.55 -13.89 1.19
N PHE A 15 2.56 -15.14 0.69
CA PHE A 15 3.10 -15.44 -0.63
C PHE A 15 2.23 -14.85 -1.76
N GLN A 16 0.90 -14.83 -1.60
CA GLN A 16 0.01 -14.17 -2.55
C GLN A 16 0.18 -12.65 -2.54
N ASP A 17 0.29 -12.06 -1.36
CA ASP A 17 0.47 -10.62 -1.19
C ASP A 17 1.75 -10.07 -1.81
N SER A 18 2.85 -10.83 -1.73
CA SER A 18 4.15 -10.46 -2.34
C SER A 18 4.19 -10.57 -3.87
N SER A 19 3.18 -11.18 -4.50
CA SER A 19 3.12 -11.43 -5.95
C SER A 19 2.23 -10.45 -6.74
N LYS A 20 1.70 -9.41 -6.09
CA LYS A 20 0.86 -8.41 -6.75
C LYS A 20 1.66 -7.63 -7.80
N PRO A 21 1.08 -7.33 -8.98
CA PRO A 21 1.74 -6.52 -9.99
C PRO A 21 2.01 -5.13 -9.43
N TYR A 22 3.28 -4.72 -9.46
CA TYR A 22 3.72 -3.45 -8.91
C TYR A 22 4.74 -2.77 -9.82
N ASP A 23 4.50 -1.50 -10.10
CA ASP A 23 5.44 -0.60 -10.76
C ASP A 23 5.72 0.58 -9.82
N SER A 24 6.98 0.76 -9.45
CA SER A 24 7.40 1.81 -8.52
C SER A 24 7.25 3.23 -9.05
N LYS A 25 7.10 3.40 -10.37
CA LYS A 25 6.95 4.71 -11.00
C LYS A 25 5.49 5.07 -11.25
N LYS A 26 4.62 4.06 -11.26
CA LYS A 26 3.20 4.27 -11.53
C LYS A 26 2.35 4.18 -10.27
N ASN A 27 2.62 3.22 -9.39
CA ASN A 27 1.80 3.05 -8.21
C ASN A 27 2.18 4.05 -7.13
N CYS A 28 1.19 4.77 -6.63
CA CYS A 28 1.35 5.78 -5.61
C CYS A 28 0.17 5.76 -4.64
N TRP A 29 0.36 6.43 -3.51
CA TRP A 29 -0.69 6.75 -2.56
C TRP A 29 -1.16 8.18 -2.80
N ILE A 30 -2.47 8.37 -2.80
CA ILE A 30 -3.10 9.69 -2.82
C ILE A 30 -3.98 9.87 -1.58
N PRO A 31 -4.13 11.10 -1.06
CA PRO A 31 -5.03 11.38 0.03
C PRO A 31 -6.49 11.17 -0.40
N ASP A 32 -7.27 10.59 0.51
CA ASP A 32 -8.71 10.37 0.35
C ASP A 32 -9.45 10.76 1.63
N ALA A 33 -10.64 11.34 1.50
CA ALA A 33 -11.39 11.85 2.64
C ALA A 33 -12.03 10.76 3.51
N GLU A 34 -12.31 9.58 2.94
CA GLU A 34 -12.96 8.47 3.66
C GLU A 34 -11.92 7.51 4.25
N GLU A 35 -10.93 7.11 3.44
CA GLU A 35 -9.96 6.09 3.82
C GLU A 35 -8.61 6.66 4.28
N GLY A 36 -8.46 7.98 4.27
CA GLY A 36 -7.21 8.68 4.58
C GLY A 36 -6.25 8.67 3.40
N TYR A 37 -5.84 7.48 2.96
CA TYR A 37 -5.03 7.28 1.76
C TYR A 37 -5.51 6.07 0.96
N VAL A 38 -5.51 6.21 -0.36
CA VAL A 38 -5.90 5.15 -1.30
C VAL A 38 -4.84 4.93 -2.36
N ALA A 39 -4.75 3.70 -2.85
CA ALA A 39 -3.84 3.36 -3.94
C ALA A 39 -4.34 3.97 -5.25
N ALA A 40 -3.41 4.52 -6.03
CA ALA A 40 -3.66 5.06 -7.35
C ALA A 40 -2.51 4.72 -8.32
N GLU A 41 -2.82 4.74 -9.61
CA GLU A 41 -1.86 4.58 -10.68
C GLU A 41 -1.69 5.90 -11.44
N ILE A 42 -0.46 6.39 -11.56
CA ILE A 42 -0.13 7.60 -12.31
C ILE A 42 -0.33 7.34 -13.81
N THR A 43 -1.21 8.12 -14.43
CA THR A 43 -1.49 8.06 -15.87
C THR A 43 -0.77 9.16 -16.63
N ALA A 44 -0.63 10.35 -16.03
CA ALA A 44 0.04 11.48 -16.67
C ALA A 44 0.69 12.42 -15.66
N THR A 45 1.77 13.07 -16.08
CA THR A 45 2.45 14.12 -15.31
C THR A 45 2.49 15.38 -16.16
N LYS A 46 1.92 16.48 -15.66
CA LYS A 46 1.89 17.79 -16.33
C LYS A 46 2.52 18.84 -15.40
N GLY A 47 3.82 19.05 -15.55
CA GLY A 47 4.57 19.99 -14.71
C GLY A 47 4.53 19.58 -13.24
N ASP A 48 3.90 20.41 -12.40
CA ASP A 48 3.74 20.19 -10.96
C ASP A 48 2.50 19.38 -10.57
N GLN A 49 1.66 19.03 -11.54
CA GLN A 49 0.46 18.23 -11.33
C GLN A 49 0.64 16.81 -11.85
N ILE A 50 0.14 15.85 -11.09
CA ILE A 50 0.10 14.43 -11.43
C ILE A 50 -1.37 14.02 -11.51
N THR A 51 -1.72 13.39 -12.63
CA THR A 51 -3.02 12.76 -12.84
C THR A 51 -2.88 11.28 -12.53
N CYS A 52 -3.71 10.82 -11.61
CA CYS A 52 -3.69 9.45 -11.08
C CYS A 52 -5.10 8.86 -11.19
N VAL A 53 -5.20 7.58 -11.48
CA VAL A 53 -6.46 6.83 -11.42
C VAL A 53 -6.46 6.03 -10.13
N THR A 54 -7.43 6.29 -9.26
CA THR A 54 -7.62 5.56 -8.01
C THR A 54 -7.99 4.11 -8.25
N ALA A 55 -7.78 3.24 -7.26
CA ALA A 55 -8.27 1.86 -7.30
C ALA A 55 -9.80 1.75 -7.51
N ARG A 56 -10.57 2.82 -7.23
CA ARG A 56 -12.01 2.92 -7.49
C ARG A 56 -12.35 3.27 -8.94
N GLY A 57 -11.35 3.52 -9.79
CA GLY A 57 -11.51 3.93 -11.19
C GLY A 57 -11.71 5.43 -11.40
N ASN A 58 -11.67 6.24 -10.34
CA ASN A 58 -11.80 7.69 -10.45
C ASN A 58 -10.46 8.33 -10.82
N GLU A 59 -10.46 9.21 -11.82
CA GLU A 59 -9.30 10.01 -12.21
C GLU A 59 -9.24 11.29 -11.38
N VAL A 60 -8.11 11.50 -10.70
CA VAL A 60 -7.88 12.65 -9.83
C VAL A 60 -6.57 13.31 -10.23
N THR A 61 -6.59 14.64 -10.36
CA THR A 61 -5.38 15.43 -10.59
C THR A 61 -5.02 16.16 -9.32
N LEU A 62 -3.83 15.88 -8.80
CA LEU A 62 -3.30 16.46 -7.57
C LEU A 62 -1.92 17.06 -7.83
N LYS A 63 -1.46 17.89 -6.92
CA LYS A 63 -0.07 18.35 -6.95
C LYS A 63 0.87 17.20 -6.61
N LYS A 64 2.05 17.20 -7.22
CA LYS A 64 3.09 16.19 -6.97
C LYS A 64 3.47 16.04 -5.50
N GLU A 65 3.41 17.12 -4.71
CA GLU A 65 3.72 17.12 -3.28
C GLU A 65 2.73 16.32 -2.41
N LEU A 66 1.51 16.09 -2.89
CA LEU A 66 0.48 15.32 -2.18
C LEU A 66 0.53 13.83 -2.52
N VAL A 67 1.25 13.46 -3.57
CA VAL A 67 1.39 12.08 -4.02
C VAL A 67 2.53 11.43 -3.25
N GLN A 68 2.25 10.35 -2.53
CA GLN A 68 3.26 9.61 -1.76
C GLN A 68 3.67 8.33 -2.49
N GLU A 69 4.94 7.96 -2.40
CA GLU A 69 5.46 6.75 -3.05
C GLU A 69 4.89 5.49 -2.37
N MET A 70 4.50 4.51 -3.18
CA MET A 70 4.02 3.23 -2.68
C MET A 70 5.20 2.30 -2.41
N ASN A 71 5.12 1.47 -1.37
CA ASN A 71 6.12 0.44 -1.14
C ASN A 71 5.85 -0.80 -2.00
N PRO A 72 6.88 -1.53 -2.45
CA PRO A 72 6.70 -2.79 -3.16
C PRO A 72 5.92 -3.83 -2.33
N PRO A 73 5.15 -4.75 -2.96
CA PRO A 73 4.33 -5.75 -2.27
C PRO A 73 5.12 -6.72 -1.38
N LYS A 74 6.44 -6.84 -1.60
CA LYS A 74 7.32 -7.61 -0.71
C LYS A 74 7.32 -7.09 0.75
N TYR A 75 6.90 -5.85 0.96
CA TYR A 75 6.80 -5.21 2.28
C TYR A 75 5.39 -5.28 2.89
N GLU A 76 4.47 -5.98 2.24
CA GLU A 76 3.12 -6.19 2.76
C GLU A 76 3.16 -6.90 4.12
N LYS A 77 2.43 -6.39 5.11
CA LYS A 77 2.39 -6.93 6.49
C LYS A 77 3.76 -7.07 7.19
N THR A 78 4.75 -6.27 6.80
CA THR A 78 6.05 -6.19 7.51
C THR A 78 5.84 -6.00 9.02
N GLU A 79 6.61 -6.71 9.85
CA GLU A 79 6.56 -6.58 11.32
C GLU A 79 7.19 -5.28 11.81
N ASP A 80 8.36 -4.93 11.28
CA ASP A 80 9.07 -3.68 11.60
C ASP A 80 8.94 -2.68 10.45
N MET A 81 8.05 -1.70 10.62
CA MET A 81 7.78 -0.64 9.66
C MET A 81 8.99 0.28 9.39
N SER A 82 10.03 0.23 10.25
CA SER A 82 11.28 0.97 10.01
C SER A 82 12.05 0.43 8.81
N ASN A 83 11.75 -0.80 8.36
CA ASN A 83 12.39 -1.44 7.21
C ASN A 83 11.68 -1.14 5.88
N LEU A 84 10.64 -0.31 5.87
CA LEU A 84 9.99 0.15 4.64
C LEU A 84 10.98 0.98 3.80
N THR A 85 10.88 0.87 2.47
CA THR A 85 11.73 1.68 1.57
C THR A 85 11.31 3.14 1.59
N PHE A 86 10.00 3.38 1.60
CA PHE A 86 9.40 4.70 1.70
C PHE A 86 8.68 4.80 3.03
N LEU A 87 9.23 5.59 3.96
CA LEU A 87 8.62 5.84 5.26
C LEU A 87 7.71 7.07 5.15
N ASN A 88 6.44 6.82 4.83
CA ASN A 88 5.41 7.85 4.70
C ASN A 88 4.12 7.43 5.41
N ASP A 89 3.27 8.41 5.72
CA ASP A 89 2.05 8.20 6.49
C ASP A 89 1.12 7.18 5.81
N ALA A 90 1.02 7.22 4.47
CA ALA A 90 0.19 6.29 3.72
C ALA A 90 0.67 4.84 3.84
N SER A 91 1.98 4.61 3.75
CA SER A 91 2.55 3.26 3.84
C SER A 91 2.45 2.67 5.24
N VAL A 92 2.60 3.49 6.28
CA VAL A 92 2.39 3.08 7.68
C VAL A 92 0.92 2.70 7.89
N LEU A 93 -0.01 3.57 7.45
CA LEU A 93 -1.44 3.30 7.56
C LEU A 93 -1.85 2.02 6.83
N HIS A 94 -1.36 1.82 5.60
CA HIS A 94 -1.64 0.63 4.80
C HIS A 94 -1.12 -0.64 5.48
N ASN A 95 0.12 -0.61 5.97
CA ASN A 95 0.69 -1.75 6.68
C ASN A 95 -0.12 -2.12 7.93
N LEU A 96 -0.44 -1.13 8.78
CA LEU A 96 -1.26 -1.35 9.98
C LEU A 96 -2.65 -1.90 9.63
N ARG A 97 -3.31 -1.36 8.59
CA ARG A 97 -4.63 -1.84 8.13
C ARG A 97 -4.56 -3.29 7.65
N SER A 98 -3.55 -3.63 6.86
CA SER A 98 -3.34 -4.98 6.34
C SER A 98 -3.02 -6.00 7.44
N ARG A 99 -2.21 -5.60 8.43
CA ARG A 99 -1.90 -6.40 9.61
C ARG A 99 -3.13 -6.63 10.47
N TYR A 100 -3.88 -5.56 10.77
CA TYR A 100 -5.12 -5.63 11.54
C TYR A 100 -6.16 -6.56 10.88
N SER A 101 -6.33 -6.46 9.56
CA SER A 101 -7.22 -7.34 8.79
C SER A 101 -6.82 -8.82 8.84
N ALA A 102 -5.54 -9.10 9.06
CA ALA A 102 -5.00 -10.45 9.24
C ALA A 102 -4.88 -10.85 10.72
N MET A 103 -5.48 -10.09 11.65
CA MET A 103 -5.39 -10.30 13.11
C MET A 103 -3.95 -10.27 13.65
N LEU A 104 -3.05 -9.57 12.95
CA LEU A 104 -1.67 -9.31 13.37
C LEU A 104 -1.64 -7.94 14.08
N ILE A 105 -1.86 -7.93 15.40
CA ILE A 105 -2.05 -6.69 16.17
C ILE A 105 -0.77 -6.14 16.83
N TYR A 106 0.35 -6.84 16.72
CA TYR A 106 1.64 -6.49 17.34
C TYR A 106 2.72 -6.37 16.28
#